data_AF-A0A7J3TAI9-F1
#
_entry.id   AF-A0A7J3TAI9-F1
#
_cell.length_a   1.000
_cell.length_b   1.000
_cell.length_c   1.000
_cell.angle_alpha   90.00
_cell.angle_beta   90.00
_cell.angle_gamma   90.00
#
_symmetry.space_group_name_H-M   'P 1'
#
loop_
_entity.id
_entity.type
_entity.pdbx_description
1 polymer ?
#
loop_
_entity_poly.entity_id
_entity_poly.type
_entity_poly.pdbx_seq_one_letter_code
_entity_poly.pdbx_strand_id
1 'polypeptide(L)'
;MIIYMIDAIPLILYTLVIKPIANLYHEPISTMVSPVFGNYGFYLDSLFFISLALTTVSLMFFVLAWNSAIKSGKTLSAGTKFLPVVLFIFAYSLLGVSGLA
;
A
#
# COMPACT_ATOMS: atom_id res chain seq x y z
N MET A 1 -7.79 -6.50 -11.16
CA MET A 1 -8.64 -6.01 -10.06
C MET A 1 -8.43 -6.76 -8.75
N ILE A 2 -8.38 -8.09 -8.74
CA ILE A 2 -8.20 -8.86 -7.49
C ILE A 2 -6.94 -8.46 -6.71
N ILE A 3 -5.81 -8.28 -7.39
CA ILE A 3 -4.54 -7.89 -6.76
C ILE A 3 -4.64 -6.51 -6.09
N TYR A 4 -5.37 -5.57 -6.69
CA TYR A 4 -5.64 -4.25 -6.11
C TYR A 4 -6.50 -4.33 -4.85
N MET A 5 -7.52 -5.19 -4.84
CA MET A 5 -8.38 -5.36 -3.67
C MET A 5 -7.61 -6.02 -2.52
N ILE A 6 -6.71 -6.95 -2.82
CA ILE A 6 -5.87 -7.62 -1.83
C ILE A 6 -4.83 -6.65 -1.27
N ASP A 7 -4.19 -5.85 -2.12
CA ASP A 7 -3.20 -4.83 -1.73
C ASP A 7 -3.81 -3.68 -0.90
N ALA A 8 -5.07 -3.32 -1.16
CA ALA A 8 -5.77 -2.32 -0.38
C ALA A 8 -5.92 -2.71 1.11
N ILE A 9 -5.99 -4.01 1.43
CA ILE A 9 -6.17 -4.49 2.81
C ILE A 9 -4.97 -4.14 3.71
N PRO A 10 -3.74 -4.60 3.43
CA PRO A 10 -2.57 -4.25 4.24
C PRO A 10 -2.28 -2.75 4.17
N LEU A 11 -2.49 -2.10 3.01
CA LEU A 11 -2.32 -0.65 2.87
C LEU A 11 -3.23 0.10 3.85
N ILE A 12 -4.55 -0.14 3.82
CA ILE A 12 -5.51 0.53 4.70
C ILE A 12 -5.24 0.19 6.17
N LEU A 13 -5.01 -1.09 6.49
CA LEU A 13 -4.71 -1.52 7.85
C LEU A 13 -3.48 -0.81 8.40
N TYR A 14 -2.38 -0.78 7.65
CA TYR A 14 -1.15 -0.14 8.10
C TYR A 14 -1.30 1.39 8.21
N THR A 15 -1.71 2.04 7.12
CA THR A 15 -1.64 3.50 6.99
C THR A 15 -2.75 4.25 7.71
N LEU A 16 -3.97 3.71 7.75
CA LEU A 16 -5.15 4.42 8.27
C LEU A 16 -5.60 3.92 9.65
N VAL A 17 -5.21 2.72 10.05
CA VAL A 17 -5.67 2.12 11.32
C VAL A 17 -4.51 1.96 12.28
N ILE A 18 -3.55 1.10 11.94
CA ILE A 18 -2.53 0.64 12.88
C ILE A 18 -1.53 1.75 13.19
N LYS A 19 -0.96 2.44 12.19
CA LYS A 19 0.04 3.50 12.43
C LYS A 19 -0.53 4.70 13.20
N PRO A 20 -1.73 5.23 12.89
CA PRO A 20 -2.32 6.32 13.68
C PRO A 20 -2.55 5.92 15.14
N ILE A 21 -3.05 4.71 15.40
CA ILE A 21 -3.23 4.19 16.76
C ILE A 21 -1.86 4.05 17.45
N ALA A 22 -0.85 3.54 16.75
CA ALA A 22 0.51 3.40 17.27
C ALA A 22 1.09 4.75 17.74
N ASN A 23 0.84 5.82 16.99
CA ASN A 23 1.31 7.17 17.31
C ASN A 23 0.57 7.82 18.50
N LEU A 24 -0.58 7.27 18.93
CA LEU A 24 -1.29 7.76 20.12
C LEU A 24 -0.72 7.20 21.42
N TYR A 25 0.12 6.16 21.35
CA TYR A 25 0.78 5.65 22.55
C TYR A 25 1.92 6.57 22.99
N HIS A 26 2.05 6.75 24.29
CA HIS A 26 3.07 7.60 24.90
C HIS A 26 4.42 6.90 25.10
N GLU A 27 4.50 5.59 24.85
CA GLU A 27 5.72 4.81 24.97
C GLU A 27 6.42 4.66 23.61
N PRO A 28 7.74 4.42 23.58
CA PRO A 28 8.43 4.10 22.33
C PRO A 28 7.86 2.84 21.68
N ILE A 29 7.44 2.94 20.42
CA ILE A 29 6.88 1.81 19.66
C ILE A 29 7.83 0.60 19.61
N SER A 30 9.15 0.85 19.58
CA SER A 30 10.19 -0.19 19.55
C SER A 30 10.25 -1.04 20.82
N THR A 31 9.74 -0.54 21.95
CA THR A 31 9.70 -1.24 23.23
C THR A 31 8.37 -1.92 23.50
N MET A 32 7.35 -1.70 22.67
CA MET A 32 6.04 -2.34 22.82
C MET A 32 6.10 -3.79 22.36
N VAL A 33 5.60 -4.69 23.21
CA VAL A 33 5.51 -6.13 22.92
C VAL A 33 4.04 -6.58 22.96
N SER A 34 3.57 -7.12 21.84
CA SER A 34 2.25 -7.72 21.69
C SER A 34 2.31 -9.22 21.94
N PRO A 35 1.34 -9.82 22.65
CA PRO A 35 1.23 -11.27 22.80
C PRO A 35 1.00 -12.01 21.47
N VAL A 36 0.46 -11.32 20.46
CA VAL A 36 0.11 -11.90 19.15
C VAL A 36 1.22 -11.67 18.13
N PHE A 37 1.82 -10.49 18.13
CA PHE A 37 2.77 -10.07 17.09
C PHE A 37 4.22 -9.96 17.57
N GLY A 38 4.49 -10.11 18.86
CA GLY A 38 5.82 -9.91 19.43
C GLY A 38 6.21 -8.43 19.41
N ASN A 39 7.42 -8.10 18.93
CA ASN A 39 7.89 -6.72 18.87
C ASN A 39 7.00 -5.89 17.91
N TYR A 40 6.34 -4.87 18.44
CA TYR A 40 5.36 -4.09 17.70
C TYR A 40 6.01 -3.23 16.62
N GLY A 41 7.20 -2.66 16.86
CA GLY A 41 7.96 -1.93 15.86
C GLY A 41 8.31 -2.79 14.63
N PHE A 42 8.85 -3.98 14.87
CA PHE A 42 9.16 -4.94 13.79
C PHE A 42 7.91 -5.35 12.99
N TYR A 43 6.78 -5.49 13.67
CA TYR A 43 5.49 -5.76 13.03
C TYR A 43 5.05 -4.60 12.12
N LEU A 44 5.17 -3.34 12.57
CA LEU A 44 4.85 -2.17 11.75
C LEU A 44 5.77 -2.06 10.53
N ASP A 45 7.06 -2.29 10.69
CA ASP A 45 8.03 -2.26 9.59
C ASP A 45 7.72 -3.35 8.56
N SER A 46 7.40 -4.57 9.03
CA SER A 46 7.00 -5.68 8.17
C SER A 46 5.74 -5.34 7.37
N LEU A 47 4.73 -4.73 8.00
CA LEU A 47 3.50 -4.28 7.33
C LEU A 47 3.78 -3.20 6.29
N PHE A 48 4.68 -2.26 6.58
CA PHE A 48 5.11 -1.25 5.62
C PHE A 48 5.71 -1.90 4.38
N PHE A 49 6.69 -2.80 4.54
CA PHE A 49 7.34 -3.46 3.41
C PHE A 49 6.40 -4.35 2.61
N ILE A 50 5.49 -5.07 3.27
CA ILE A 50 4.47 -5.87 2.60
C ILE A 50 3.56 -4.97 1.75
N SER A 51 3.08 -3.86 2.33
CA SER A 51 2.21 -2.91 1.62
C SER A 51 2.94 -2.29 0.42
N LEU A 52 4.20 -1.87 0.61
CA LEU A 52 5.04 -1.32 -0.46
C LEU A 52 5.25 -2.33 -1.60
N ALA A 53 5.56 -3.59 -1.26
CA ALA A 53 5.78 -4.63 -2.25
C ALA A 53 4.50 -4.92 -3.05
N LEU A 54 3.36 -5.07 -2.38
CA LEU A 54 2.08 -5.34 -3.02
C LEU A 54 1.61 -4.18 -3.91
N THR A 55 1.75 -2.94 -3.45
CA THR A 55 1.43 -1.74 -4.24
C THR A 55 2.31 -1.65 -5.48
N THR A 56 3.59 -1.98 -5.35
CA THR A 56 4.53 -2.01 -6.48
C THR A 56 4.19 -3.11 -7.48
N VAL A 57 3.85 -4.30 -7.01
CA VAL A 57 3.41 -5.41 -7.87
C VAL A 57 2.10 -5.08 -8.59
N SER A 58 1.13 -4.47 -7.90
CA SER A 58 -0.11 -3.95 -8.50
C SER A 58 0.18 -2.95 -9.62
N LEU A 59 1.12 -2.03 -9.41
CA LEU A 59 1.53 -1.06 -10.44
C LEU A 59 2.18 -1.75 -11.64
N MET A 60 3.04 -2.75 -11.43
CA MET A 60 3.63 -3.51 -12.53
C MET A 60 2.55 -4.20 -13.37
N PHE A 61 1.57 -4.84 -12.73
CA PHE A 61 0.44 -5.45 -13.45
C PHE A 61 -0.40 -4.43 -14.22
N PHE A 62 -0.60 -3.22 -13.67
CA PHE A 62 -1.26 -2.13 -14.39
C PHE A 62 -0.54 -1.80 -15.70
N VAL A 63 0.76 -1.57 -15.61
CA VAL A 63 1.61 -1.18 -16.75
C VAL A 63 1.65 -2.29 -17.80
N LEU A 64 1.75 -3.55 -17.37
CA LEU A 64 1.71 -4.71 -18.27
C LEU A 64 0.35 -4.83 -18.98
N ALA A 65 -0.75 -4.72 -18.25
CA ALA A 65 -2.10 -4.77 -18.82
C ALA A 65 -2.33 -3.64 -19.83
N TRP A 66 -1.86 -2.44 -19.50
CA TRP A 66 -1.92 -1.28 -20.37
C TRP A 66 -1.12 -1.49 -21.67
N ASN A 67 0.14 -1.92 -21.54
CA ASN A 67 1.01 -2.16 -22.69
C ASN A 67 0.45 -3.26 -23.60
N SER A 68 -0.15 -4.30 -23.01
CA SER A 68 -0.86 -5.34 -23.75
C SER A 68 -2.07 -4.79 -24.52
N ALA A 69 -2.89 -3.94 -23.89
CA ALA A 69 -4.05 -3.33 -24.54
C ALA A 69 -3.66 -2.45 -25.74
N ILE A 70 -2.59 -1.65 -25.62
CA ILE A 70 -2.05 -0.86 -26.73
C ILE A 70 -1.58 -1.77 -27.87
N LYS A 71 -0.82 -2.82 -27.57
CA LYS A 71 -0.31 -3.77 -28.60
C LYS A 71 -1.44 -4.48 -29.34
N SER A 72 -2.57 -4.73 -28.67
CA SER A 72 -3.78 -5.30 -29.29
C SER A 72 -4.65 -4.29 -30.04
N GLY A 73 -4.21 -3.02 -30.16
CA GLY A 73 -4.97 -1.97 -30.84
C GLY A 73 -6.20 -1.48 -30.07
N LYS A 74 -6.35 -1.84 -28.78
CA LYS A 74 -7.48 -1.42 -27.96
C LYS A 74 -7.24 -0.02 -27.41
N THR A 75 -8.20 0.88 -27.62
CA THR A 75 -8.19 2.21 -27.02
C THR A 75 -8.84 2.16 -25.63
N LEU A 76 -8.04 2.38 -24.58
CA LEU A 76 -8.56 2.55 -23.22
C LEU A 76 -9.13 3.97 -23.04
N SER A 77 -10.29 4.08 -22.40
CA SER A 77 -10.91 5.38 -22.08
C SER A 77 -10.02 6.21 -21.15
N ALA A 78 -10.11 7.54 -21.23
CA ALA A 78 -9.33 8.43 -20.35
C ALA A 78 -9.56 8.13 -18.85
N GLY A 79 -10.78 7.76 -18.46
CA GLY A 79 -11.10 7.38 -17.08
C GLY A 79 -10.40 6.10 -16.64
N THR A 80 -10.37 5.07 -17.49
CA THR A 80 -9.66 3.81 -17.24
C THR A 80 -8.14 4.02 -17.11
N LYS A 81 -7.64 5.11 -17.68
CA LYS A 81 -6.23 5.48 -17.65
C LYS A 81 -5.86 6.31 -16.44
N PHE A 82 -6.62 7.37 -16.20
CA PHE A 82 -6.32 8.40 -15.22
C PHE A 82 -6.60 7.93 -13.79
N LEU A 83 -7.73 7.28 -13.55
CA LEU A 83 -8.15 6.88 -12.21
C LEU A 83 -7.12 5.97 -11.52
N PRO A 84 -6.61 4.88 -12.15
CA PRO A 84 -5.61 4.04 -11.50
C PRO A 84 -4.30 4.77 -11.20
N VAL A 85 -3.87 5.67 -12.10
CA VAL A 85 -2.64 6.47 -11.90
C VAL A 85 -2.78 7.36 -10.66
N VAL A 86 -3.91 8.07 -10.53
CA VAL A 86 -4.19 8.90 -9.35
C VAL A 86 -4.22 8.05 -8.08
N LEU A 87 -4.85 6.87 -8.12
CA LEU A 87 -4.91 5.97 -6.97
C LEU A 87 -3.52 5.45 -6.55
N PHE A 88 -2.63 5.13 -7.50
CA PHE A 88 -1.26 4.73 -7.18
C PHE A 88 -0.46 5.88 -6.59
N ILE A 89 -0.57 7.10 -7.14
CA ILE A 89 0.07 8.29 -6.56
C ILE A 89 -0.40 8.49 -5.12
N PHE A 90 -1.70 8.37 -4.88
CA PHE A 90 -2.27 8.46 -3.54
C PHE A 90 -1.73 7.36 -2.61
N ALA A 91 -1.71 6.10 -3.05
CA ALA A 91 -1.21 4.98 -2.26
C ALA A 91 0.28 5.15 -1.86
N TYR A 92 1.15 5.54 -2.79
CA TYR A 92 2.55 5.82 -2.49
C TYR A 92 2.73 7.03 -1.57
N SER A 93 1.92 8.07 -1.75
CA SER A 93 1.95 9.25 -0.87
C SER A 93 1.54 8.86 0.56
N LEU A 94 0.49 8.05 0.69
CA LEU A 94 0.00 7.54 1.96
C LEU A 94 1.06 6.67 2.65
N LEU A 95 1.70 5.75 1.92
CA LEU A 95 2.82 4.95 2.40
C LEU A 95 3.99 5.81 2.84
N GLY A 96 4.38 6.82 2.05
CA GLY A 96 5.47 7.73 2.38
C GLY A 96 5.20 8.50 3.68
N VAL A 97 4.00 9.06 3.85
CA VAL A 97 3.63 9.79 5.07
C VAL A 97 3.55 8.86 6.28
N SER A 98 3.07 7.63 6.12
CA SER A 98 2.93 6.66 7.22
C SER A 98 4.25 5.95 7.61
N GLY A 99 5.16 5.77 6.65
CA GLY A 99 6.45 5.09 6.82
C GLY A 99 7.59 6.01 7.26
N LEU A 100 7.47 7.32 7.06
CA LEU A 100 8.38 8.31 7.64
C LEU A 100 8.03 8.50 9.13
N ALA A 101 8.71 7.73 9.99
CA ALA A 101 8.76 7.94 11.45
C ALA A 101 10.21 8.05 11.90
#